data_AF-A0A6G1A560-F1
#
_entry.id   AF-A0A6G1A560-F1
#
_cell.length_a   1.000
_cell.length_b   1.000
_cell.length_c   1.000
_cell.angle_alpha   90.00
_cell.angle_beta   90.00
_cell.angle_gamma   90.00
#
_symmetry.space_group_name_H-M   'P 1'
#
loop_
_entity.id
_entity.type
_entity.pdbx_description
1 polymer ?
#
loop_
_entity_poly.entity_id
_entity_poly.type
_entity_poly.pdbx_seq_one_letter_code
_entity_poly.pdbx_strand_id
1 'polypeptide(L)'
;MEIMSFIFTLKQDGKLPFVPLEEEFIMGVSKYGIKVSTSDQYDVLHRHSLYLIIRMVCYDDGLGAGKSLLALKTTDASNEEYSLWVYQCHSL
;
A
#
# COMPACT_ATOMS: atom_id res chain seq x y z
N MET A 1 6.93 13.49 -10.71
CA MET A 1 7.19 13.37 -9.26
C MET A 1 7.20 11.89 -8.92
N GLU A 2 8.24 11.40 -8.27
CA GLU A 2 8.34 9.99 -7.92
C GLU A 2 7.36 9.63 -6.79
N ILE A 3 6.79 8.43 -6.81
CA ILE A 3 5.76 8.05 -5.84
C ILE A 3 6.29 8.06 -4.40
N MET A 4 7.59 7.78 -4.23
CA MET A 4 8.27 7.78 -2.93
C MET A 4 8.39 9.19 -2.35
N SER A 5 8.79 10.16 -3.18
CA SER A 5 8.88 11.55 -2.72
C SER A 5 7.52 12.08 -2.30
N PHE A 6 6.43 11.68 -2.99
CA PHE A 6 5.09 12.06 -2.60
C PHE A 6 4.67 11.48 -1.24
N ILE A 7 4.90 10.17 -1.02
CA ILE A 7 4.59 9.52 0.26
C ILE A 7 5.37 10.18 1.39
N PHE A 8 6.64 10.48 1.16
CA PHE A 8 7.47 11.16 2.15
C PHE A 8 6.89 12.53 2.54
N THR A 9 6.45 13.33 1.56
CA THR A 9 5.77 14.61 1.84
C THR A 9 4.48 14.40 2.65
N LEU A 10 3.64 13.42 2.30
CA LEU A 10 2.42 13.13 3.06
C LEU A 10 2.70 12.72 4.51
N LYS A 11 3.81 12.01 4.76
CA LYS A 11 4.26 11.66 6.11
C LYS A 11 4.72 12.89 6.91
N GLN A 12 5.49 13.78 6.29
CA GLN A 12 5.92 15.05 6.90
C GLN A 12 4.73 15.96 7.23
N ASP A 13 3.72 15.99 6.35
CA ASP A 13 2.48 16.74 6.55
C ASP A 13 1.55 16.12 7.62
N GLY A 14 1.90 14.95 8.17
CA GLY A 14 1.08 14.22 9.15
C GLY A 14 -0.18 13.56 8.58
N LYS A 15 -0.33 13.51 7.25
CA LYS A 15 -1.46 12.85 6.57
C LYS A 15 -1.30 11.33 6.51
N LEU A 16 -0.08 10.84 6.61
CA LEU A 16 0.25 9.42 6.75
C LEU A 16 1.20 9.23 7.94
N PRO A 17 1.02 8.18 8.76
CA PRO A 17 1.96 7.91 9.82
C PRO A 17 3.29 7.38 9.26
N PHE A 18 4.39 7.66 9.96
CA PHE A 18 5.70 7.08 9.62
C PHE A 18 5.74 5.58 9.90
N VAL A 19 5.18 5.19 11.04
CA VAL A 19 5.07 3.82 11.53
C VAL A 19 3.58 3.46 11.58
N PRO A 20 3.15 2.35 10.94
CA PRO A 20 1.76 1.93 10.98
C PRO A 20 1.35 1.45 12.39
N LEU A 21 0.04 1.28 12.60
CA LEU A 21 -0.48 0.62 13.79
C LEU A 21 -0.02 -0.86 13.84
N GLU A 22 -0.04 -1.45 15.03
CA GLU A 22 0.38 -2.85 15.25
C GLU A 22 -0.59 -3.89 14.65
N GLU A 23 -1.75 -3.46 14.13
CA GLU A 23 -2.71 -4.37 13.50
C GLU A 23 -2.15 -5.01 12.23
N GLU A 24 -2.24 -6.33 12.16
CA GLU A 24 -1.79 -7.12 11.01
C GLU A 24 -2.95 -7.49 10.09
N PHE A 25 -2.67 -7.46 8.79
CA PHE A 25 -3.62 -7.79 7.73
C PHE A 25 -3.03 -8.86 6.81
N ILE A 26 -3.92 -9.67 6.23
CA ILE A 26 -3.55 -10.68 5.23
C ILE A 26 -3.68 -10.08 3.84
N MET A 27 -2.58 -10.05 3.10
CA MET A 27 -2.54 -9.64 1.70
C MET A 27 -2.48 -10.88 0.78
N GLY A 28 -3.58 -11.18 0.10
CA GLY A 28 -3.63 -12.22 -0.92
C GLY A 28 -3.36 -11.66 -2.32
N VAL A 29 -2.39 -12.21 -3.03
CA VAL A 29 -2.04 -11.84 -4.41
C VAL A 29 -2.45 -12.96 -5.36
N SER A 30 -3.10 -12.62 -6.47
CA SER A 30 -3.52 -13.58 -7.49
C SER A 30 -3.60 -12.93 -8.88
N LYS A 31 -3.94 -13.73 -9.90
CA LYS A 31 -4.23 -13.20 -11.25
C LYS A 31 -5.40 -12.20 -11.31
N TYR A 32 -6.24 -12.14 -10.27
CA TYR A 32 -7.34 -11.19 -10.19
C TYR A 32 -6.92 -9.83 -9.61
N GLY A 33 -5.76 -9.77 -8.96
CA GLY A 33 -5.26 -8.57 -8.26
C GLY A 33 -4.87 -8.87 -6.82
N ILE A 34 -5.00 -7.86 -5.97
CA ILE A 34 -4.60 -7.89 -4.56
C ILE A 34 -5.83 -7.75 -3.68
N LYS A 35 -5.98 -8.65 -2.71
CA LYS A 35 -7.02 -8.61 -1.67
C LYS A 35 -6.37 -8.38 -0.31
N VAL A 36 -6.89 -7.44 0.47
CA VAL A 36 -6.45 -7.20 1.85
C VAL A 36 -7.61 -7.51 2.79
N SER A 37 -7.39 -8.37 3.77
CA SER A 37 -8.38 -8.78 4.78
C SER A 37 -7.82 -8.71 6.19
N THR A 38 -8.70 -8.73 7.18
CA THR A 38 -8.35 -8.94 8.58
C THR A 38 -7.60 -10.27 8.77
N SER A 39 -6.84 -10.38 9.86
CA SER A 39 -6.04 -11.56 10.18
C SER A 39 -6.87 -12.82 10.41
N ASP A 40 -8.10 -12.68 10.92
CA ASP A 40 -9.10 -13.75 11.03
C ASP A 40 -9.77 -14.13 9.70
N GLN A 41 -9.45 -13.42 8.61
CA GLN A 41 -10.01 -13.56 7.26
C GLN A 41 -11.52 -13.37 7.15
N TYR A 42 -12.17 -12.82 8.18
CA TYR A 42 -13.62 -12.62 8.18
C TYR A 42 -14.00 -11.41 7.30
N ASP A 43 -13.29 -10.30 7.46
CA ASP A 43 -13.58 -9.05 6.77
C ASP A 43 -12.57 -8.73 5.67
N VAL A 44 -13.08 -8.36 4.50
CA VAL A 44 -12.25 -7.88 3.38
C VAL A 44 -12.30 -6.36 3.33
N LEU A 45 -11.15 -5.74 3.60
CA LEU A 45 -10.98 -4.29 3.62
C LEU A 45 -10.87 -3.73 2.20
N HIS A 46 -10.01 -4.33 1.38
CA HIS A 46 -9.72 -3.82 0.04
C HIS A 46 -9.62 -4.93 -1.00
N ARG A 47 -10.09 -4.61 -2.21
CA ARG A 47 -9.89 -5.40 -3.42
C ARG A 47 -9.34 -4.47 -4.50
N HIS A 48 -8.06 -4.63 -4.80
CA HIS A 48 -7.37 -3.92 -5.87
C HIS A 48 -7.34 -4.81 -7.11
N SER A 49 -8.35 -4.65 -7.97
CA SER A 49 -8.45 -5.42 -9.22
C SER A 49 -7.23 -5.18 -10.10
N LEU A 50 -6.68 -6.25 -10.71
CA LEU A 50 -5.41 -6.18 -11.43
C LEU A 50 -5.39 -5.11 -12.54
N TYR A 51 -6.49 -4.95 -13.27
CA TYR A 51 -6.60 -3.98 -14.36
C TYR A 51 -6.63 -2.51 -13.91
N LEU A 52 -6.86 -2.25 -12.62
CA LEU A 52 -6.86 -0.91 -12.02
C LEU A 52 -5.52 -0.56 -11.37
N ILE A 53 -4.61 -1.52 -11.23
CA ILE A 53 -3.29 -1.30 -10.65
C ILE A 53 -2.37 -0.71 -11.73
N ILE A 54 -1.91 0.52 -11.52
CA ILE A 54 -1.01 1.20 -12.45
C ILE A 54 0.45 0.83 -12.17
N ARG A 55 0.81 0.84 -10.89
CA ARG A 55 2.17 0.60 -10.46
C ARG A 55 2.20 0.15 -9.01
N MET A 56 3.09 -0.78 -8.73
CA MET A 56 3.47 -1.17 -7.38
C MET A 56 4.97 -0.99 -7.25
N VAL A 57 5.42 -0.35 -6.17
CA VAL A 57 6.85 -0.15 -5.91
C VAL A 57 7.15 -0.54 -4.47
N CYS A 58 8.23 -1.28 -4.28
CA CYS A 58 8.74 -1.65 -2.97
C CYS A 58 10.04 -0.88 -2.69
N TYR A 59 10.20 -0.40 -1.47
CA TYR A 59 11.35 0.40 -1.04
C TYR A 59 11.55 0.29 0.47
N ASP A 60 12.77 0.55 0.92
CA ASP A 60 13.11 0.67 2.34
C ASP A 60 12.50 1.94 2.92
N ASP A 61 11.97 1.87 4.14
CA ASP A 61 11.35 3.02 4.80
C ASP A 61 12.32 4.15 5.18
N GLY A 62 13.64 3.88 5.15
CA GLY A 62 14.69 4.83 5.45
C GLY A 62 14.81 5.21 6.92
N LEU A 63 14.11 4.50 7.82
CA LEU A 63 14.08 4.80 9.26
C LEU A 63 15.13 3.99 10.05
N GLY A 64 15.94 3.19 9.37
CA GLY A 64 17.02 2.40 9.98
C GLY A 64 16.59 1.07 10.60
N ALA A 65 15.27 0.81 10.69
CA ALA A 65 14.74 -0.48 11.14
C ALA A 65 14.69 -1.55 10.03
N GLY A 66 15.04 -1.18 8.79
CA GLY A 66 15.07 -2.08 7.64
C GLY A 66 13.68 -2.58 7.23
N LYS A 67 12.62 -1.79 7.48
CA LYS A 67 11.26 -2.17 7.11
C LYS A 67 11.00 -1.85 5.65
N SER A 68 10.38 -2.79 4.96
CA SER A 68 10.01 -2.63 3.55
C SER A 68 8.59 -2.10 3.42
N LEU A 69 8.43 -1.03 2.65
CA LEU A 69 7.14 -0.46 2.30
C LEU A 69 6.74 -0.88 0.88
N LEU A 70 5.46 -1.16 0.70
CA LEU A 70 4.84 -1.44 -0.58
C LEU A 70 3.85 -0.32 -0.89
N ALA A 71 4.19 0.50 -1.88
CA ALA A 71 3.36 1.58 -2.39
C ALA A 71 2.62 1.12 -3.64
N LEU A 72 1.29 1.10 -3.59
CA LEU A 72 0.41 0.70 -4.67
C LEU A 72 -0.35 1.91 -5.19
N LYS A 73 -0.17 2.22 -6.48
CA LYS A 73 -0.97 3.20 -7.20
C LYS A 73 -2.09 2.50 -7.95
N THR A 74 -3.33 2.87 -7.66
CA THR A 74 -4.50 2.40 -8.40
C THR A 74 -5.21 3.58 -9.06
N THR A 75 -6.08 3.26 -10.01
CA THR A 75 -7.02 4.20 -10.61
C THR A 75 -8.43 3.65 -10.58
N ASP A 76 -9.39 4.48 -10.94
CA ASP A 76 -10.79 4.12 -11.13
C ASP A 76 -11.04 3.54 -12.53
N ALA A 77 -12.27 3.08 -12.79
CA ALA A 77 -12.62 2.47 -14.07
C ALA A 77 -12.54 3.46 -15.25
N SER A 78 -12.69 4.76 -14.98
CA SER A 78 -12.60 5.86 -15.94
C SER A 78 -11.17 6.36 -16.19
N ASN A 79 -10.20 5.96 -15.36
CA ASN A 79 -8.83 6.46 -15.37
C ASN A 79 -8.73 7.99 -15.18
N GLU A 80 -9.62 8.54 -14.36
CA GLU A 80 -9.71 9.97 -14.03
C GLU A 80 -9.18 10.25 -12.63
N GLU A 81 -9.37 9.33 -11.70
CA GLU A 81 -8.93 9.45 -10.31
C GLU A 81 -7.83 8.46 -9.97
N TYR A 82 -6.95 8.85 -9.03
CA TYR A 82 -5.83 8.02 -8.60
C TYR A 82 -5.82 7.91 -7.08
N SER A 83 -5.64 6.69 -6.60
CA SER A 83 -5.49 6.38 -5.18
C SER A 83 -4.11 5.81 -4.91
N LEU A 84 -3.60 6.09 -3.72
CA LEU A 84 -2.31 5.59 -3.25
C LEU A 84 -2.51 4.81 -1.96
N TRP A 85 -2.02 3.58 -1.95
CA TRP A 85 -2.08 2.68 -0.81
C TRP A 85 -0.66 2.35 -0.37
N VAL A 86 -0.39 2.40 0.93
CA VAL A 86 0.93 2.13 1.49
C VAL A 86 0.80 1.04 2.55
N TYR A 87 1.55 -0.04 2.37
CA TYR A 87 1.59 -1.18 3.29
C TYR A 87 3.01 -1.38 3.80
N GLN A 88 3.17 -1.81 5.05
CA GLN A 88 4.46 -2.20 5.61
C GLN A 88 4.54 -3.73 5.70
N CYS A 89 5.58 -4.31 5.10
CA CYS A 89 5.82 -5.74 5.13
C CYS A 89 6.68 -6.12 6.35
N HIS A 90 6.42 -7.31 6.90
CA HIS A 90 7.21 -7.84 8.02
C HIS A 90 8.65 -8.19 7.60
N SER A 91 8.78 -8.81 6.41
CA SER A 91 10.01 -8.98 5.64
C SER A 91 9.65 -9.15 4.15
N LEU A 92 10.60 -8.93 3.25
CA LEU A 92 10.50 -9.37 1.85
C LEU A 92 11.00 -10.81 1.70
#